data_AF-A0A4S3LWG7-F1
#
_entry.id   AF-A0A4S3LWG7-F1
#
_cell.length_a   1.000
_cell.length_b   1.000
_cell.length_c   1.000
_cell.angle_alpha   90.00
_cell.angle_beta   90.00
_cell.angle_gamma   90.00
#
_symmetry.space_group_name_H-M   'P 1'
#
loop_
_entity.id
_entity.type
_entity.pdbx_description
1 polymer ?
#
loop_
_entity_poly.entity_id
_entity_poly.type
_entity_poly.pdbx_seq_one_letter_code
_entity_poly.pdbx_strand_id
1 'polypeptide(L)'
;MSQWLTLCSVEQILPGCGVCALAGDQQVALFRPYADEQIFALSNLDPFAQASVLSRGIIAEHQGELWVASPLKKQHFRLSDGLCMEDDQYSIPAYDVRVRDGNVEINTARLQAERC
;
A
#
# COMPACT_ATOMS: atom_id res chain seq x y z
N MET A 1 -20.71 -4.21 -4.84
CA MET A 1 -20.13 -4.25 -6.20
C MET A 1 -18.65 -3.92 -6.05
N SER A 2 -17.73 -4.82 -6.38
CA SER A 2 -16.30 -4.54 -6.28
C SER A 2 -15.91 -3.51 -7.35
N GLN A 3 -15.86 -2.23 -6.99
CA GLN A 3 -15.40 -1.19 -7.89
C GLN A 3 -13.89 -1.22 -7.93
N TRP A 4 -13.35 -1.52 -9.11
CA TRP A 4 -11.93 -1.43 -9.36
C TRP A 4 -11.64 -0.02 -9.89
N LEU A 5 -10.72 0.68 -9.24
CA LEU A 5 -10.30 2.00 -9.64
C LEU A 5 -8.89 1.92 -10.21
N THR A 6 -8.75 2.32 -11.47
CA THR A 6 -7.46 2.46 -12.13
C THR A 6 -6.72 3.69 -11.60
N LEU A 7 -5.48 3.51 -11.15
CA LEU A 7 -4.68 4.57 -10.52
C LEU A 7 -3.59 5.08 -11.45
N CYS A 8 -2.67 4.21 -11.85
CA CYS A 8 -1.50 4.54 -12.67
C CYS A 8 -1.00 3.31 -13.43
N SER A 9 -0.11 3.51 -14.40
CA SER A 9 0.51 2.39 -15.12
C SER A 9 1.63 1.78 -14.28
N VAL A 10 1.78 0.45 -14.34
CA VAL A 10 2.80 -0.29 -13.57
C VAL A 10 4.22 0.18 -13.89
N GLU A 11 4.45 0.63 -15.13
CA GLU A 11 5.72 1.18 -15.60
C GLU A 11 6.11 2.51 -14.93
N GLN A 12 5.14 3.25 -14.38
CA GLN A 12 5.43 4.47 -13.62
C GLN A 12 5.95 4.17 -12.21
N ILE A 13 5.74 2.94 -11.72
CA ILE A 13 6.22 2.49 -10.43
C ILE A 13 7.56 1.80 -10.63
N LEU A 14 8.63 2.43 -10.17
CA LEU A 14 9.95 1.84 -10.23
C LEU A 14 10.02 0.58 -9.33
N PRO A 15 10.72 -0.48 -9.77
CA PRO A 15 10.97 -1.64 -8.92
C PRO A 15 11.69 -1.25 -7.63
N GLY A 16 11.25 -1.79 -6.50
CA GLY A 16 11.77 -1.48 -5.17
C GLY A 16 11.29 -0.14 -4.58
N CYS A 17 10.33 0.53 -5.23
CA CYS A 17 9.81 1.83 -4.77
C CYS A 17 8.32 1.78 -4.44
N GLY A 18 7.94 2.63 -3.49
CA GLY A 18 6.55 2.95 -3.20
C GLY A 18 6.13 4.25 -3.90
N VAL A 19 4.87 4.32 -4.34
CA VAL A 19 4.26 5.55 -4.85
C VAL A 19 2.95 5.81 -4.13
N CYS A 20 2.62 7.08 -3.92
CA CYS A 20 1.30 7.47 -3.42
C CYS A 20 0.35 7.63 -4.60
N ALA A 21 -0.83 7.03 -4.49
CA ALA A 21 -1.93 7.16 -5.42
C ALA A 21 -3.19 7.60 -4.67
N LEU A 22 -4.07 8.32 -5.35
CA LEU A 22 -5.31 8.80 -4.76
C LEU A 22 -6.47 7.95 -5.26
N ALA A 23 -7.16 7.29 -4.33
CA ALA A 23 -8.33 6.48 -4.61
C ALA A 23 -9.59 7.16 -4.07
N GLY A 24 -10.22 7.99 -4.92
CA GLY A 24 -11.29 8.88 -4.48
C GLY A 24 -10.74 9.96 -3.55
N ASP A 25 -11.16 9.96 -2.29
CA ASP A 25 -10.68 10.88 -1.24
C ASP A 25 -9.62 10.25 -0.31
N GLN A 26 -9.22 9.00 -0.56
CA GLN A 26 -8.29 8.26 0.30
C GLN A 26 -6.93 8.08 -0.38
N GLN A 27 -5.86 8.22 0.39
CA GLN A 27 -4.50 8.06 -0.10
C GLN A 27 -4.02 6.63 0.09
N VAL A 28 -3.60 6.00 -1.00
CA VAL A 28 -3.16 4.60 -1.04
C VAL A 28 -1.70 4.57 -1.47
N ALA A 29 -0.86 3.90 -0.70
CA ALA A 29 0.53 3.63 -1.04
C ALA A 29 0.60 2.33 -1.83
N LEU A 30 1.07 2.42 -3.07
CA LEU A 30 1.36 1.28 -3.93
C LEU A 30 2.84 0.93 -3.80
N PHE A 31 3.13 -0.32 -3.48
CA PHE A 31 4.50 -0.82 -3.34
C PHE A 31 4.78 -1.86 -4.41
N ARG A 32 5.87 -1.65 -5.15
CA ARG A 32 6.37 -2.61 -6.12
C ARG A 32 7.70 -3.17 -5.61
N PRO A 33 7.72 -4.33 -4.92
CA PRO A 33 8.95 -4.89 -4.37
C PRO A 33 9.95 -5.30 -5.44
N TYR A 34 9.47 -5.84 -6.56
CA TYR A 34 10.27 -6.44 -7.62
C TYR A 34 9.88 -5.92 -9.00
N ALA A 35 10.64 -6.28 -10.04
CA ALA A 35 10.39 -5.83 -11.42
C ALA A 35 9.25 -6.59 -12.13
N ASP A 36 8.56 -7.49 -11.43
CA ASP A 36 7.36 -8.17 -11.91
C ASP A 36 6.09 -7.31 -11.75
N GLU A 37 4.95 -7.92 -12.02
CA GLU A 37 3.61 -7.32 -11.94
C GLU A 37 3.00 -7.40 -10.53
N GLN A 38 3.75 -7.88 -9.54
CA GLN A 38 3.29 -7.97 -8.17
C GLN A 38 3.34 -6.58 -7.52
N ILE A 39 2.16 -6.06 -7.22
CA ILE A 39 1.97 -4.79 -6.54
C ILE A 39 1.23 -5.07 -5.24
N PHE A 40 1.55 -4.28 -4.22
CA PHE A 40 0.82 -4.27 -2.96
C PHE A 40 0.23 -2.88 -2.74
N ALA A 41 -0.98 -2.81 -2.18
CA ALA A 41 -1.66 -1.56 -1.92
C ALA A 41 -2.05 -1.49 -0.44
N LEU A 42 -1.57 -0.45 0.24
CA LEU A 42 -1.83 -0.16 1.64
C LEU A 42 -2.32 1.28 1.80
N SER A 43 -2.94 1.64 2.92
CA SER A 43 -3.17 3.06 3.21
C SER A 43 -1.85 3.82 3.33
N ASN A 44 -1.75 4.99 2.69
CA ASN A 44 -0.57 5.85 2.80
C ASN A 44 -0.54 6.64 4.12
N LEU A 45 -1.64 6.63 4.88
CA LEU A 45 -1.74 7.32 6.15
C LEU A 45 -1.07 6.48 7.25
N ASP A 46 0.07 6.96 7.75
CA ASP A 46 0.72 6.38 8.93
C ASP A 46 -0.09 6.78 10.18
N PRO A 47 -0.62 5.84 10.98
CA PRO A 47 -1.44 6.16 12.14
C PRO A 47 -0.63 6.79 13.29
N PHE A 48 0.69 6.59 13.32
CA PHE A 48 1.57 7.18 14.34
C PHE A 48 2.03 8.58 13.97
N ALA A 49 2.36 8.80 12.70
CA ALA A 49 2.82 10.10 12.22
C ALA A 49 1.67 11.00 11.74
N GLN A 50 0.47 10.44 11.52
CA GLN A 50 -0.65 11.07 10.81
C GLN A 50 -0.21 11.75 9.51
N ALA A 51 0.76 11.14 8.84
CA ALA A 51 1.45 11.71 7.71
C ALA A 51 1.51 10.72 6.56
N SER A 52 1.30 11.25 5.36
CA SER A 52 1.26 10.54 4.08
C SER A 52 2.65 10.14 3.55
N VAL A 53 3.48 9.53 4.40
CA VAL A 53 4.91 9.28 4.13
C VAL A 53 5.26 7.81 3.92
N LEU A 54 4.30 6.89 4.07
CA LEU A 54 4.53 5.45 3.94
C LEU A 54 5.06 5.07 2.56
N SER A 55 4.61 5.75 1.51
CA SER A 55 5.14 5.60 0.14
C SER A 55 6.65 5.79 0.01
N ARG A 56 7.31 6.50 0.94
CA ARG A 56 8.77 6.69 0.98
C ARG A 56 9.49 5.68 1.88
N GLY A 57 8.76 4.70 2.40
CA GLY A 57 9.30 3.63 3.21
C GLY A 57 10.20 2.70 2.41
N ILE A 58 11.09 2.01 3.13
CA ILE A 58 12.01 1.04 2.55
C ILE A 58 11.34 -0.32 2.60
N ILE A 59 11.26 -1.00 1.46
CA ILE A 59 10.79 -2.38 1.40
C ILE A 59 11.91 -3.29 1.89
N ALA A 60 11.59 -4.17 2.83
CA ALA A 60 12.49 -5.15 3.40
C ALA A 60 11.80 -6.51 3.49
N GLU A 61 12.54 -7.58 3.23
CA GLU A 61 12.05 -8.93 3.45
C GLU A 61 12.42 -9.37 4.87
N HIS A 62 11.46 -9.89 5.62
CA HIS A 62 11.68 -10.42 6.96
C HIS A 62 10.82 -11.67 7.18
N GLN A 63 11.48 -12.78 7.53
CA GLN A 63 10.87 -14.10 7.75
C GLN A 63 10.08 -14.64 6.54
N GLY A 64 10.49 -14.30 5.31
CA GLY A 64 9.81 -14.71 4.08
C GLY A 64 8.57 -13.88 3.73
N GLU A 65 8.28 -12.83 4.51
CA GLU A 65 7.24 -11.85 4.23
C GLU A 65 7.87 -10.51 3.82
N LEU A 66 7.13 -9.74 3.03
CA LEU A 66 7.55 -8.40 2.62
C LEU A 66 6.99 -7.35 3.57
N TRP A 67 7.86 -6.47 4.04
CA TRP A 67 7.56 -5.41 4.99
C TRP A 67 7.99 -4.06 4.43
N VAL A 68 7.29 -3.00 4.80
CA VAL A 68 7.72 -1.62 4.56
C VAL A 68 8.05 -0.95 5.89
N ALA A 69 9.27 -0.42 5.99
CA ALA A 69 9.72 0.35 7.13
C ALA A 69 9.36 1.84 6.95
N SER A 70 8.56 2.40 7.87
CA SER A 70 8.20 3.81 7.87
C SER A 70 9.43 4.68 8.17
N PRO A 71 9.74 5.69 7.32
CA PRO A 71 10.97 6.48 7.44
C PRO A 71 10.99 7.37 8.69
N LEU A 72 9.83 7.68 9.27
CA LEU A 72 9.74 8.55 10.46
C LEU A 72 9.87 7.78 11.77
N LYS A 73 9.17 6.65 11.89
CA LYS A 73 9.01 5.93 13.17
C LYS A 73 9.65 4.55 13.19
N LYS A 74 10.29 4.13 12.09
CA LYS A 74 10.98 2.83 11.94
C LYS A 74 10.08 1.61 12.19
N GLN A 75 8.78 1.78 12.07
CA GLN A 75 7.84 0.67 12.21
C GLN A 75 7.70 -0.10 10.92
N HIS A 76 7.40 -1.37 11.06
CA HIS A 76 7.34 -2.31 9.95
C HIS A 76 5.89 -2.71 9.70
N PHE A 77 5.38 -2.35 8.52
CA PHE A 77 4.06 -2.75 8.07
C PHE A 77 4.18 -3.85 7.04
N ARG A 78 3.45 -4.94 7.21
CA ARG A 78 3.47 -6.06 6.27
C ARG A 78 2.73 -5.69 4.99
N LEU A 79 3.35 -5.89 3.83
CA LEU A 79 2.77 -5.54 2.54
C LEU A 79 1.55 -6.40 2.17
N SER A 80 1.48 -7.63 2.67
CA SER A 80 0.41 -8.58 2.34
C SER A 80 -0.95 -8.22 2.98
N ASP A 81 -0.97 -7.71 4.21
CA ASP A 81 -2.23 -7.41 4.93
C ASP A 81 -2.24 -6.11 5.73
N GLY A 82 -1.11 -5.39 5.80
CA GLY A 82 -1.00 -4.13 6.53
C GLY A 82 -0.77 -4.27 8.04
N LEU A 83 -0.52 -5.49 8.54
CA LEU A 83 -0.18 -5.73 9.94
C LEU A 83 1.08 -4.96 10.34
N CYS A 84 1.01 -4.23 11.45
CA CYS A 84 2.17 -3.61 12.07
C CYS A 84 2.91 -4.64 12.94
N MET A 85 4.21 -4.81 12.74
CA MET A 85 5.04 -5.78 13.47
C MET A 85 5.16 -5.42 14.96
N GLU A 86 5.24 -4.12 15.25
CA GLU A 86 5.45 -3.62 16.61
C GLU A 86 4.18 -3.59 17.44
N ASP A 87 3.04 -3.21 16.84
CA ASP A 87 1.78 -3.04 17.55
C ASP A 87 0.58 -3.25 16.61
N ASP A 88 -0.14 -4.37 16.79
CA ASP A 88 -1.26 -4.75 15.93
C ASP A 88 -2.42 -3.76 15.96
N GLN A 89 -2.54 -2.92 17.00
CA GLN A 89 -3.57 -1.88 17.11
C GLN A 89 -3.40 -0.78 16.06
N TYR A 90 -2.21 -0.64 15.50
CA TYR A 90 -1.87 0.35 14.50
C TYR A 90 -1.72 -0.25 13.10
N SER A 91 -2.26 -1.45 12.90
CA SER A 91 -2.33 -2.04 11.57
C SER A 91 -3.11 -1.14 10.60
N ILE A 92 -2.64 -1.06 9.37
CA ILE A 92 -3.23 -0.23 8.33
C ILE A 92 -4.06 -1.08 7.37
N PRO A 93 -5.10 -0.53 6.74
CA PRO A 93 -5.89 -1.29 5.79
C PRO A 93 -5.08 -1.59 4.53
N ALA A 94 -5.02 -2.87 4.16
CA ALA A 94 -4.60 -3.33 2.85
C ALA A 94 -5.77 -3.33 1.85
N TYR A 95 -5.48 -3.05 0.59
CA TYR A 95 -6.46 -3.06 -0.49
C TYR A 95 -6.07 -4.13 -1.51
N ASP A 96 -7.06 -4.84 -2.06
CA ASP A 96 -6.79 -5.72 -3.19
C ASP A 96 -6.34 -4.88 -4.36
N VAL A 97 -5.23 -5.28 -4.98
CA VAL A 97 -4.66 -4.63 -6.14
C VAL A 97 -4.44 -5.66 -7.24
N ARG A 98 -4.63 -5.24 -8.48
CA ARG A 98 -4.33 -6.06 -9.65
C ARG A 98 -3.74 -5.20 -10.75
N VAL A 99 -2.90 -5.80 -11.57
CA VAL A 99 -2.44 -5.18 -12.82
C VAL A 99 -3.30 -5.71 -13.96
N ARG A 100 -3.91 -4.81 -14.72
CA ARG A 100 -4.75 -5.12 -15.87
C ARG A 100 -4.36 -4.22 -17.04
N ASP A 101 -4.01 -4.83 -18.18
CA ASP A 101 -3.59 -4.10 -19.38
C ASP A 101 -2.45 -3.09 -19.09
N GLY A 102 -1.51 -3.47 -18.21
CA GLY A 102 -0.40 -2.60 -17.77
C GLY A 102 -0.78 -1.51 -16.75
N ASN A 103 -2.05 -1.45 -16.33
CA ASN A 103 -2.54 -0.47 -15.36
C ASN A 103 -2.80 -1.10 -13.99
N VAL A 104 -2.38 -0.41 -12.94
CA VAL A 104 -2.63 -0.79 -11.56
C VAL A 104 -4.05 -0.36 -11.20
N GLU A 105 -4.87 -1.33 -10.80
CA GLU A 105 -6.23 -1.13 -10.33
C GLU A 105 -6.34 -1.61 -8.88
N ILE A 106 -7.02 -0.84 -8.04
CA ILE A 106 -7.33 -1.27 -6.66
C ILE A 106 -8.81 -1.47 -6.46
N ASN A 107 -9.17 -2.38 -5.56
CA ASN A 107 -10.54 -2.62 -5.15
C ASN A 107 -10.96 -1.60 -4.10
N THR A 108 -11.88 -0.71 -4.47
CA THR A 108 -12.41 0.34 -3.60
C THR A 108 -13.57 -0.13 -2.72
N ALA A 109 -13.94 -1.42 -2.76
CA ALA A 109 -14.98 -1.97 -1.89
C ALA A 109 -14.69 -1.73 -0.41
N ARG A 110 -13.41 -1.76 0.00
CA ARG A 110 -12.99 -1.50 1.38
C ARG A 110 -13.08 -0.01 1.76
N LEU A 111 -12.90 0.90 0.80
CA LEU A 111 -13.00 2.36 1.01
C LEU A 111 -14.44 2.83 1.31
N GLN A 112 -15.44 2.09 0.84
CA GLN A 112 -16.85 2.42 1.07
C GLN A 112 -17.35 1.98 2.45
N ALA A 113 -16.66 1.05 3.12
CA ALA A 113 -17.07 0.53 4.42
C ALA A 113 -16.84 1.51 5.58
N GLU A 114 -15.88 2.44 5.46
CA GLU A 114 -15.54 3.44 6.49
C GLU A 114 -16.49 4.65 6.51
N ARG A 115 -17.56 4.61 5.71
CA ARG A 115 -18.45 5.76 5.44
C ARG A 115 -19.89 5.57 5.92
N CYS A 116 -20.16 4.54 6.72
CA CYS A 116 -21.48 4.26 7.32
C CYS A 116 -21.53 4.60 8.81
#